data_AF-A0A940TVB9-F1
#
_entry.id   AF-A0A940TVB9-F1
#
_cell.length_a   1.000
_cell.length_b   1.000
_cell.length_c   1.000
_cell.angle_alpha   90.00
_cell.angle_beta   90.00
_cell.angle_gamma   90.00
#
_symmetry.space_group_name_H-M   'P 1'
#
loop_
_entity.id
_entity.type
_entity.pdbx_description
1 polymer ?
#
loop_
_entity_poly.entity_id
_entity_poly.type
_entity_poly.pdbx_seq_one_letter_code
_entity_poly.pdbx_strand_id
1 'polypeptide(L)'
;NVHGDDFKIECPIGSSNMRTFFEVSMEIAQRLTRIFLKDEQGKRPVFGGSEKFQTDPYWRDYFLFYEYFPGDNGAGLGASHQIGWTGLVARLIQLNGFLTPEIALNSSDSPLRILYRTSKD
;
A
#
# COMPACT_ATOMS: atom_id res chain seq x y z
N ASN A 1 -3.02 -24.77 5.39
CA ASN A 1 -1.96 -23.74 5.30
C ASN A 1 -1.75 -23.41 3.83
N VAL A 2 -2.24 -22.26 3.38
CA VAL A 2 -2.03 -21.79 2.02
C VAL A 2 -0.55 -21.42 1.92
N HIS A 3 0.25 -22.39 1.46
CA HIS A 3 1.67 -22.33 1.12
C HIS A 3 2.52 -21.38 1.97
N GLY A 4 3.14 -21.91 3.04
CA GLY A 4 4.10 -21.18 3.88
C GLY A 4 5.42 -20.84 3.15
N ASP A 5 6.56 -20.95 3.83
CA ASP A 5 7.86 -20.51 3.31
C ASP A 5 8.38 -21.32 2.10
N ASP A 6 7.80 -22.49 1.85
CA ASP A 6 8.24 -23.43 0.81
C ASP A 6 7.86 -23.00 -0.60
N PHE A 7 6.80 -22.20 -0.76
CA PHE A 7 6.37 -21.73 -2.07
C PHE A 7 6.82 -20.29 -2.30
N LYS A 8 7.74 -20.13 -3.24
CA LYS A 8 8.30 -18.83 -3.62
C LYS A 8 8.07 -18.55 -5.09
N ILE A 9 7.78 -17.30 -5.39
CA ILE A 9 7.66 -16.78 -6.75
C ILE A 9 8.63 -15.62 -6.94
N GLU A 10 9.03 -15.38 -8.18
CA GLU A 10 9.85 -14.21 -8.49
C GLU A 10 9.03 -12.93 -8.30
N CYS A 11 9.53 -11.97 -7.52
CA CYS A 11 8.87 -10.69 -7.32
C CYS A 11 9.86 -9.55 -7.02
N PRO A 12 9.85 -8.46 -7.82
CA PRO A 12 9.13 -8.32 -9.10
C PRO A 12 9.64 -9.27 -10.19
N ILE A 13 8.81 -9.52 -11.21
CA ILE A 13 9.18 -10.33 -12.38
C ILE A 13 10.45 -9.77 -13.02
N GLY A 14 11.39 -10.64 -13.36
CA GLY A 14 12.69 -10.28 -13.94
C GLY A 14 13.75 -9.80 -12.94
N SER A 15 13.50 -9.86 -11.63
CA SER A 15 14.47 -9.46 -10.60
C SER A 15 15.34 -10.59 -10.04
N SER A 16 15.05 -11.85 -10.38
CA SER A 16 15.59 -13.06 -9.77
C SER A 16 15.37 -13.19 -8.25
N ASN A 17 14.63 -12.27 -7.63
CA ASN A 17 14.32 -12.31 -6.20
C ASN A 17 13.13 -13.21 -5.94
N MET A 18 13.39 -14.39 -5.37
CA MET A 18 12.36 -15.35 -4.98
C MET A 18 11.77 -14.97 -3.63
N ARG A 19 10.46 -14.73 -3.59
CA ARG A 19 9.71 -14.27 -2.42
C ARG A 19 8.53 -15.18 -2.11
N THR A 20 8.26 -15.38 -0.84
CA THR A 20 7.05 -16.03 -0.33
C THR A 20 5.80 -15.17 -0.64
N PHE A 21 4.60 -15.75 -0.55
CA PHE A 21 3.37 -14.99 -0.71
C PHE A 21 3.24 -13.83 0.28
N PHE A 22 3.69 -14.01 1.52
CA PHE A 22 3.69 -12.95 2.53
C PHE A 22 4.57 -11.78 2.07
N GLU A 23 5.81 -12.05 1.68
CA GLU A 23 6.74 -11.03 1.20
C GLU A 23 6.24 -10.33 -0.07
N VAL A 24 5.56 -11.04 -0.97
CA VAL A 24 4.91 -10.45 -2.16
C VAL A 24 3.77 -9.52 -1.75
N SER A 25 2.94 -9.92 -0.79
CA SER A 25 1.85 -9.07 -0.29
C SER A 25 2.38 -7.77 0.35
N MET A 26 3.47 -7.88 1.11
CA MET A 26 4.16 -6.75 1.72
C MET A 26 4.78 -5.82 0.68
N GLU A 27 5.44 -6.38 -0.34
CA GLU A 27 6.00 -5.62 -1.47
C GLU A 27 4.91 -4.80 -2.19
N ILE A 28 3.75 -5.40 -2.46
CA ILE A 28 2.61 -4.70 -3.08
C ILE A 28 2.08 -3.59 -2.16
N ALA A 29 1.88 -3.87 -0.88
CA ALA A 29 1.41 -2.89 0.10
C ALA A 29 2.38 -1.70 0.23
N GLN A 30 3.69 -1.98 0.22
CA GLN A 30 4.74 -0.96 0.23
C GLN A 30 4.72 -0.10 -1.04
N ARG A 31 4.56 -0.70 -2.22
CA ARG A 31 4.46 0.05 -3.50
C ARG A 31 3.25 0.98 -3.52
N LEU A 32 2.09 0.50 -3.08
CA LEU A 32 0.88 1.31 -2.99
C LEU A 32 1.05 2.45 -1.97
N THR A 33 1.69 2.18 -0.83
CA THR A 33 1.98 3.18 0.19
C THR A 33 2.96 4.25 -0.32
N ARG A 34 3.99 3.84 -1.06
CA ARG A 34 5.04 4.73 -1.58
C ARG A 34 4.51 5.83 -2.50
N ILE A 35 3.35 5.62 -3.14
CA ILE A 35 2.65 6.65 -3.92
C ILE A 35 2.44 7.93 -3.10
N PHE A 36 2.17 7.79 -1.79
CA PHE A 36 1.88 8.89 -0.89
C PHE A 36 3.11 9.39 -0.13
N LEU A 37 4.26 8.74 -0.23
CA LEU A 37 5.48 9.11 0.49
C LEU A 37 6.37 10.00 -0.36
N LYS A 38 7.25 10.77 0.28
CA LYS A 38 8.29 11.52 -0.43
C LYS A 38 9.36 10.54 -0.91
N ASP A 39 9.79 10.71 -2.15
CA ASP A 39 10.94 10.03 -2.72
C ASP A 39 12.26 10.74 -2.34
N GLU A 40 13.37 10.27 -2.93
CA GLU A 40 14.71 10.83 -2.73
C GLU A 40 14.82 12.28 -3.22
N GLN A 41 13.95 12.72 -4.13
CA GLN A 41 13.87 14.10 -4.61
C GLN A 41 12.89 14.95 -3.77
N GLY A 42 12.31 14.38 -2.71
CA GLY A 42 11.34 15.04 -1.85
C GLY A 42 9.95 15.16 -2.46
N LYS A 43 9.70 14.53 -3.62
CA LYS A 43 8.42 14.58 -4.34
C LYS A 43 7.54 13.38 -3.98
N ARG A 44 6.22 13.57 -4.00
CA ARG A 44 5.25 12.49 -3.80
C ARG A 44 4.67 12.08 -5.16
N PRO A 45 4.72 10.79 -5.53
CA PRO A 45 4.11 10.32 -6.77
C PRO A 45 2.64 10.71 -6.93
N VAL A 46 1.86 10.70 -5.83
CA VAL A 46 0.43 11.06 -5.80
C VAL A 46 0.13 12.42 -6.44
N PHE A 47 1.05 13.39 -6.36
CA PHE A 47 0.87 14.73 -6.93
C PHE A 47 1.34 14.84 -8.38
N GLY A 48 1.97 13.80 -8.93
CA GLY A 48 2.49 13.76 -10.29
C GLY A 48 3.34 15.00 -10.59
N GLY A 49 3.06 15.64 -11.74
CA GLY A 49 3.73 16.86 -12.18
C GLY A 49 3.20 18.16 -11.54
N SER A 50 2.33 18.11 -10.54
CA SER A 50 1.76 19.33 -9.93
C SER A 50 2.74 19.98 -8.96
N GLU A 51 3.61 20.86 -9.49
CA GLU A 51 4.67 21.52 -8.72
C GLU A 51 4.17 22.25 -7.47
N LYS A 52 2.95 22.80 -7.51
CA LYS A 52 2.33 23.47 -6.35
C LYS A 52 2.19 22.50 -5.17
N PHE A 53 1.66 21.31 -5.40
CA PHE A 53 1.53 20.31 -4.34
C PHE A 53 2.86 19.61 -4.01
N GLN A 54 3.87 19.68 -4.87
CA GLN A 54 5.19 19.13 -4.55
C GLN A 54 6.01 20.05 -3.64
N THR A 55 6.01 21.35 -3.93
CA THR A 55 7.03 22.27 -3.39
C THR A 55 6.49 23.36 -2.47
N ASP A 56 5.25 23.79 -2.64
CA ASP A 56 4.69 24.90 -1.88
C ASP A 56 4.56 24.52 -0.39
N PRO A 57 5.19 25.28 0.53
CA PRO A 57 5.18 24.94 1.95
C PRO A 57 3.78 24.95 2.58
N TYR A 58 2.82 25.64 1.96
CA TYR A 58 1.43 25.68 2.41
C TYR A 58 0.59 24.55 1.83
N TRP A 59 0.99 23.91 0.72
CA TRP A 59 0.15 22.90 0.04
C TRP A 59 0.72 21.49 0.09
N ARG A 60 2.04 21.34 0.24
CA ARG A 60 2.74 20.06 0.04
C ARG A 60 2.43 18.94 1.04
N ASP A 61 1.83 19.30 2.17
CA ASP A 61 1.47 18.37 3.24
C ASP A 61 -0.06 18.16 3.35
N TYR A 62 -0.85 18.75 2.43
CA TYR A 62 -2.28 18.45 2.28
C TYR A 62 -2.50 17.32 1.28
N PHE A 63 -2.74 16.12 1.82
CA PHE A 63 -2.96 14.94 1.00
C PHE A 63 -4.30 14.97 0.28
N LEU A 64 -4.26 14.65 -1.00
CA LEU A 64 -5.42 14.40 -1.83
C LEU A 64 -5.53 12.91 -2.12
N PHE A 65 -6.77 12.44 -2.15
CA PHE A 65 -7.10 11.08 -2.57
C PHE A 65 -7.78 11.15 -3.93
N TYR A 66 -7.34 10.27 -4.83
CA TYR A 66 -7.72 10.30 -6.24
C TYR A 66 -8.45 9.01 -6.63
N GLU A 67 -9.12 9.08 -7.79
CA GLU A 67 -9.94 8.00 -8.32
C GLU A 67 -9.13 6.84 -8.87
N TYR A 68 -7.93 7.06 -9.41
CA TYR A 68 -7.02 6.00 -9.86
C TYR A 68 -5.57 6.48 -9.95
N PHE A 69 -4.64 5.51 -10.08
CA PHE A 69 -3.20 5.73 -10.14
C PHE A 69 -2.59 4.91 -11.29
N PRO A 70 -1.98 5.53 -12.31
CA PRO A 70 -1.33 4.82 -13.40
C PRO A 70 -0.05 4.14 -12.88
N GLY A 71 0.17 2.89 -13.31
CA GLY A 71 1.28 2.05 -12.83
C GLY A 71 2.68 2.58 -13.17
N ASP A 72 2.80 3.46 -14.15
CA ASP A 72 4.09 4.00 -14.60
C ASP A 72 4.70 4.98 -13.60
N ASN A 73 3.88 5.85 -13.01
CA ASN A 73 4.37 6.94 -12.16
C ASN A 73 3.57 7.19 -10.88
N GLY A 74 2.45 6.49 -10.67
CA GLY A 74 1.63 6.62 -9.46
C GLY A 74 0.94 7.98 -9.29
N ALA A 75 0.80 8.77 -10.35
CA ALA A 75 0.10 10.07 -10.29
C ALA A 75 -1.39 9.89 -9.95
N GLY A 76 -1.90 10.68 -9.00
CA GLY A 76 -3.32 10.70 -8.71
C GLY A 76 -4.11 11.39 -9.82
N LEU A 77 -5.09 10.69 -10.40
CA LEU A 77 -5.93 11.19 -11.50
C LEU A 77 -7.43 10.98 -11.24
N GLY A 78 -8.26 11.69 -12.00
CA GLY A 78 -9.72 11.68 -11.86
C GLY A 78 -10.20 12.60 -10.73
N ALA A 79 -11.33 12.25 -10.12
CA ALA A 79 -11.90 13.05 -9.03
C ALA A 79 -10.95 13.15 -7.83
N SER A 80 -10.60 14.38 -7.44
CA SER A 80 -9.89 14.64 -6.18
C SER A 80 -10.89 14.60 -5.01
N HIS A 81 -10.46 14.08 -3.86
CA HIS A 81 -11.27 13.80 -2.64
C HIS A 81 -12.06 12.49 -2.64
N GLN A 82 -11.66 11.50 -3.44
CA GLN A 82 -12.16 10.13 -3.37
C GLN A 82 -11.57 9.40 -2.14
N ILE A 83 -12.14 9.63 -0.94
CA ILE A 83 -11.70 8.98 0.33
C ILE A 83 -12.32 7.57 0.49
N GLY A 84 -12.84 6.98 -0.60
CA GLY A 84 -13.37 5.62 -0.62
C GLY A 84 -12.25 4.58 -0.52
N TRP A 85 -12.11 3.75 -1.55
CA TRP A 85 -11.12 2.67 -1.57
C TRP A 85 -9.67 3.16 -1.41
N THR A 86 -9.35 4.36 -1.87
CA THR A 86 -8.01 4.95 -1.74
C THR A 86 -7.60 5.20 -0.28
N GLY A 87 -8.59 5.38 0.63
CA GLY A 87 -8.33 5.47 2.07
C GLY A 87 -7.71 4.19 2.67
N LEU A 88 -7.79 3.05 1.97
CA LEU A 88 -7.16 1.79 2.36
C LEU A 88 -5.65 1.93 2.58
N VAL A 89 -4.99 2.91 1.95
CA VAL A 89 -3.54 3.14 2.15
C VAL A 89 -3.18 3.39 3.62
N ALA A 90 -4.04 4.06 4.39
CA ALA A 90 -3.81 4.26 5.81
C ALA A 90 -3.80 2.94 6.58
N ARG A 91 -4.66 1.98 6.17
CA ARG A 91 -4.65 0.64 6.72
C ARG A 91 -3.42 -0.13 6.27
N LEU A 92 -3.00 -0.03 5.02
CA LEU A 92 -1.77 -0.68 4.55
C LEU A 92 -0.54 -0.19 5.35
N ILE A 93 -0.43 1.11 5.63
CA ILE A 93 0.62 1.67 6.49
C ILE A 93 0.56 1.05 7.89
N GLN A 94 -0.63 1.01 8.48
CA GLN A 94 -0.83 0.43 9.80
C GLN A 94 -0.43 -1.06 9.82
N LEU A 95 -1.01 -1.86 8.92
CA LEU A 95 -0.74 -3.29 8.76
C LEU A 95 0.76 -3.55 8.59
N ASN A 96 1.42 -2.83 7.70
CA ASN A 96 2.85 -3.01 7.45
C ASN A 96 3.74 -2.71 8.66
N GLY A 97 3.26 -1.87 9.60
CA GLY A 97 3.98 -1.58 10.83
C GLY A 97 3.91 -2.70 11.88
N PHE A 98 2.98 -3.65 11.76
CA PHE A 98 2.77 -4.69 12.77
C PHE A 98 2.66 -6.12 12.23
N LEU A 99 2.38 -6.35 10.95
CA LEU A 99 2.26 -7.69 10.39
C LEU A 99 3.64 -8.35 10.35
N THR A 100 3.75 -9.50 11.01
CA THR A 100 4.83 -10.46 10.80
C THR A 100 4.27 -11.69 10.08
N PRO A 101 5.11 -12.53 9.45
CA PRO A 101 4.65 -13.79 8.87
C PRO A 101 3.88 -14.64 9.88
N GLU A 102 4.32 -14.66 11.13
CA GLU A 102 3.68 -15.44 12.21
C GLU A 102 2.28 -14.90 12.51
N ILE A 103 2.09 -13.59 12.61
CA ILE A 103 0.78 -12.96 12.86
C ILE A 103 -0.16 -13.12 11.65
N ALA A 104 0.40 -13.09 10.44
CA ALA A 104 -0.37 -13.21 9.20
C ALA A 104 -0.88 -14.64 8.96
N LEU A 105 -0.04 -15.64 9.25
CA LEU A 105 -0.30 -17.04 8.94
C LEU A 105 -0.99 -17.77 10.11
N ASN A 106 -0.87 -17.28 11.34
CA ASN A 106 -1.60 -17.86 12.49
C ASN A 106 -2.98 -17.22 12.67
N SER A 107 -4.02 -18.03 12.50
CA SER A 107 -5.42 -17.59 12.49
C SER A 107 -6.03 -17.33 13.88
N SER A 108 -5.38 -17.77 14.97
CA SER A 108 -5.85 -17.57 16.34
C SER A 108 -5.68 -16.12 16.82
N ASP A 109 -4.54 -15.50 16.52
CA ASP A 109 -4.11 -14.23 17.09
C ASP A 109 -4.09 -13.07 16.09
N SER A 110 -4.58 -13.30 14.87
CA SER A 110 -4.54 -12.29 13.81
C SER A 110 -5.52 -11.14 14.10
N PRO A 111 -5.03 -9.88 14.23
CA PRO A 111 -5.90 -8.71 14.42
C PRO A 111 -6.81 -8.44 13.20
N LEU A 112 -6.54 -9.08 12.06
CA LEU A 112 -7.40 -9.03 10.86
C LEU A 112 -8.72 -9.80 11.03
N ARG A 113 -8.80 -10.74 11.99
CA ARG A 113 -9.97 -11.58 12.20
C ARG A 113 -11.18 -10.82 12.76
N ILE A 114 -10.94 -9.73 13.50
CA ILE A 114 -12.00 -8.93 14.13
C ILE A 114 -12.86 -8.20 13.08
N LEU A 115 -12.32 -7.93 11.89
CA LEU A 115 -12.96 -7.06 10.89
C LEU A 115 -14.01 -7.75 10.01
N TYR A 116 -13.99 -9.08 9.92
CA TYR A 116 -14.93 -9.87 9.13
C TYR A 116 -15.86 -10.73 9.99
N ARG A 117 -16.19 -10.31 11.21
CA ARG A 117 -17.37 -10.84 11.88
C ARG A 117 -18.58 -10.27 11.15
N THR A 118 -19.06 -10.99 10.14
CA THR A 118 -20.38 -10.72 9.58
C THR A 118 -21.37 -10.89 10.73
N SER A 119 -22.12 -9.83 11.00
CA SER A 119 -23.37 -9.91 11.75
C SER A 119 -24.30 -10.85 10.98
N LYS A 120 -24.22 -12.15 11.28
CA LYS A 120 -25.31 -13.08 11.09
C LYS A 120 -25.76 -13.51 12.48
N ASP A 121 -26.64 -12.68 13.04
CA ASP A 121 -27.84 -13.23 13.65
C ASP A 121 -28.78 -13.71 12.53
#